data_AF-A0A067NBW1-F1
#
_entry.id   AF-A0A067NBW1-F1
#
_cell.length_a   1.000
_cell.length_b   1.000
_cell.length_c   1.000
_cell.angle_alpha   90.00
_cell.angle_beta   90.00
_cell.angle_gamma   90.00
#
_symmetry.space_group_name_H-M   'P 1'
#
loop_
_entity.id
_entity.type
_entity.pdbx_description
1 polymer ?
#
loop_
_entity_poly.entity_id
_entity_poly.type
_entity_poly.pdbx_seq_one_letter_code
_entity_poly.pdbx_strand_id
1 'polypeptide(L)'
;MSLAAVATRVWPFFVLSYPVAPPLRPDSFPNSQYYEVGLLDGLFILGWSVLWVLMREGVMRLFKPIARRRLLALSLSQRAARAGASDATTNGHAATKSKTDGMGNGHSTAVQNGSTHEWSRERKSSMDVSPSASRTRRETMRAQAREKKVTRFAEQGWSVFYYSIFWTYGMYIHISLPTYPFNTDALWEGFPHYPLPSPIKAYYLLQFAFWITQLVTINVEARRKDHWQMLTHHIITLALVAASYISGFTRAGCLVLVLLDLCDILLSLAKMLKYLEYAVLPDVIFVAFLVTWLVTRQVLYFKVAYSTTFDARKVTTFEWDPSNGKFESGIQYGCSAALWVLGVLLCIWFGMICRVAYRVITGKGAEDTRSDDEDE
;
A
#
# COMPACT_ATOMS: atom_id res chain seq x y z
N MET A 1 -39.85 16.72 -11.33
CA MET A 1 -38.60 17.51 -11.18
C MET A 1 -37.90 17.50 -12.53
N SER A 2 -37.54 18.65 -13.10
CA SER A 2 -36.91 18.69 -14.43
C SER A 2 -35.49 18.11 -14.38
N LEU A 3 -34.99 17.55 -15.50
CA LEU A 3 -33.61 17.07 -15.61
C LEU A 3 -32.59 18.17 -15.28
N ALA A 4 -32.90 19.43 -15.62
CA ALA A 4 -32.08 20.58 -15.26
C ALA A 4 -32.02 20.81 -13.73
N ALA A 5 -33.13 20.65 -13.02
CA ALA A 5 -33.18 20.78 -11.56
C ALA A 5 -32.50 19.60 -10.83
N VAL A 6 -32.45 18.42 -11.44
CA VAL A 6 -31.66 17.29 -10.94
C VAL A 6 -30.18 17.57 -11.16
N ALA A 7 -29.80 18.01 -12.37
CA ALA A 7 -28.41 18.30 -12.73
C ALA A 7 -27.80 19.36 -11.81
N THR A 8 -28.50 20.46 -11.52
CA THR A 8 -27.99 21.51 -10.62
C THR A 8 -27.78 21.05 -9.18
N ARG A 9 -28.56 20.06 -8.70
CA ARG A 9 -28.39 19.48 -7.35
C ARG A 9 -27.25 18.47 -7.27
N VAL A 10 -26.95 17.79 -8.37
CA VAL A 10 -25.89 16.77 -8.44
C VAL A 10 -24.54 17.38 -8.84
N TRP A 11 -24.56 18.51 -9.55
CA TRP A 11 -23.36 19.20 -10.05
C TRP A 11 -22.24 19.39 -9.01
N PRO A 12 -22.52 19.83 -7.77
CA PRO A 12 -21.47 20.07 -6.78
C PRO A 12 -20.71 18.81 -6.35
N PHE A 13 -21.24 17.61 -6.61
CA PHE A 13 -20.60 16.35 -6.23
C PHE A 13 -19.49 15.91 -7.19
N PHE A 14 -19.50 16.40 -8.43
CA PHE A 14 -18.60 15.91 -9.48
C PHE A 14 -17.88 17.00 -10.26
N VAL A 15 -18.24 18.27 -10.05
CA VAL A 15 -17.62 19.41 -10.71
C VAL A 15 -17.10 20.41 -9.68
N LEU A 16 -15.96 21.03 -9.99
CA LEU A 16 -15.36 22.07 -9.16
C LEU A 16 -16.35 23.24 -8.98
N SER A 17 -16.50 23.68 -7.73
CA SER A 17 -17.37 24.80 -7.36
C SER A 17 -16.56 26.10 -7.22
N TYR A 18 -17.26 27.24 -7.25
CA TYR A 18 -16.72 28.60 -7.04
C TYR A 18 -15.75 29.11 -8.14
N PRO A 19 -16.14 29.13 -9.42
CA PRO A 19 -15.30 29.72 -10.46
C PRO A 19 -15.13 31.22 -10.24
N VAL A 20 -13.91 31.72 -10.46
CA VAL A 20 -13.56 33.14 -10.37
C VAL A 20 -12.70 33.58 -11.54
N ALA A 21 -12.59 34.91 -11.72
CA ALA A 21 -11.72 35.47 -12.75
C ALA A 21 -10.25 35.07 -12.50
N PRO A 22 -9.48 34.74 -13.56
CA PRO A 22 -8.06 34.48 -13.42
C PRO A 22 -7.32 35.67 -12.79
N PRO A 23 -6.27 35.42 -11.98
CA PRO A 23 -5.43 36.49 -11.46
C PRO A 23 -4.74 37.24 -12.62
N LEU A 24 -4.44 38.54 -12.41
CA LEU A 24 -3.85 39.39 -13.44
C LEU A 24 -2.49 38.88 -13.96
N ARG A 25 -1.74 38.20 -13.08
CA ARG A 25 -0.42 37.62 -13.37
C ARG A 25 -0.34 36.22 -12.76
N PRO A 26 -0.88 35.20 -13.44
CA PRO A 26 -0.82 33.83 -12.95
C PRO A 26 0.63 33.33 -12.97
N ASP A 27 1.09 32.79 -11.84
CA ASP A 27 2.41 32.17 -11.70
C ASP A 27 2.51 30.77 -12.33
N SER A 28 1.36 30.13 -12.55
CA SER A 28 1.21 28.78 -13.04
C SER A 28 -0.17 28.63 -13.69
N PHE A 29 -0.27 27.78 -14.71
CA PHE A 29 -1.52 27.48 -15.43
C PHE A 29 -2.29 28.72 -15.98
N PRO A 30 -1.66 29.59 -16.79
CA PRO A 30 -2.28 30.85 -17.26
C PRO A 30 -3.56 30.65 -18.08
N ASN A 31 -3.72 29.50 -18.71
CA ASN A 31 -4.88 29.17 -19.55
C ASN A 31 -5.98 28.38 -18.81
N SER A 32 -5.85 28.19 -17.49
CA SER A 32 -6.83 27.42 -16.69
C SER A 32 -7.94 28.30 -16.13
N GLN A 33 -9.07 27.67 -15.77
CA GLN A 33 -10.07 28.31 -14.90
C GLN A 33 -9.57 28.35 -13.46
N TYR A 34 -9.91 29.41 -12.74
CA TYR A 34 -9.54 29.60 -11.35
C TYR A 34 -10.75 29.48 -10.43
N TYR A 35 -10.52 29.04 -9.21
CA TYR A 35 -11.56 28.75 -8.24
C TYR A 35 -11.19 29.21 -6.85
N GLU A 36 -12.19 29.66 -6.11
CA GLU A 36 -12.07 29.89 -4.66
C GLU A 36 -12.32 28.61 -3.86
N VAL A 37 -11.91 28.62 -2.61
CA VAL A 37 -12.24 27.56 -1.66
C VAL A 37 -13.62 27.80 -1.06
N GLY A 38 -14.42 26.75 -0.88
CA GLY A 38 -15.68 26.89 -0.17
C GLY A 38 -16.35 25.57 0.23
N LEU A 39 -17.47 25.68 0.94
CA LEU A 39 -18.15 24.53 1.57
C LEU A 39 -18.66 23.48 0.57
N LEU A 40 -19.02 23.88 -0.66
CA LEU A 40 -19.45 22.94 -1.70
C LEU A 40 -18.34 21.99 -2.15
N ASP A 41 -17.07 22.32 -1.89
CA ASP A 41 -15.96 21.39 -2.13
C ASP A 41 -16.08 20.13 -1.26
N GLY A 42 -16.76 20.21 -0.12
CA GLY A 42 -17.10 19.05 0.71
C GLY A 42 -18.05 18.06 0.00
N LEU A 43 -19.00 18.56 -0.80
CA LEU A 43 -19.88 17.70 -1.59
C LEU A 43 -19.10 17.00 -2.71
N PHE A 44 -18.16 17.71 -3.34
CA PHE A 44 -17.25 17.13 -4.32
C PHE A 44 -16.44 15.98 -3.69
N ILE A 45 -15.86 16.23 -2.51
CA ILE A 45 -15.09 15.22 -1.78
C ILE A 45 -15.96 13.99 -1.46
N LEU A 46 -17.19 14.19 -0.98
CA LEU A 46 -18.12 13.08 -0.68
C LEU A 46 -18.50 12.29 -1.93
N GLY A 47 -18.85 12.97 -3.02
CA GLY A 47 -19.19 12.33 -4.30
C GLY A 47 -18.05 11.46 -4.83
N TRP A 48 -16.83 12.01 -4.84
CA TRP A 48 -15.65 11.28 -5.27
C TRP A 48 -15.20 10.18 -4.30
N SER A 49 -15.46 10.31 -2.99
CA SER A 49 -15.17 9.25 -2.02
C SER A 49 -15.98 7.98 -2.34
N VAL A 50 -17.26 8.13 -2.70
CA VAL A 50 -18.11 7.02 -3.16
C VAL A 50 -17.58 6.44 -4.48
N LEU A 51 -17.21 7.29 -5.44
CA LEU A 51 -16.62 6.82 -6.70
C LEU A 51 -15.32 6.04 -6.47
N TRP A 52 -14.47 6.43 -5.52
CA TRP A 52 -13.25 5.70 -5.21
C TRP A 52 -13.52 4.28 -4.70
N VAL A 53 -14.56 4.09 -3.90
CA VAL A 53 -14.97 2.74 -3.46
C VAL A 53 -15.40 1.89 -4.66
N LEU A 54 -16.21 2.46 -5.56
CA LEU A 54 -16.67 1.75 -6.76
C LEU A 54 -15.52 1.41 -7.71
N MET A 55 -14.60 2.36 -7.91
CA MET A 55 -13.40 2.16 -8.73
C MET A 55 -12.48 1.10 -8.14
N ARG A 56 -12.29 1.07 -6.82
CA ARG A 56 -11.52 0.02 -6.13
C ARG A 56 -12.04 -1.37 -6.48
N GLU A 57 -13.35 -1.57 -6.35
CA GLU A 57 -13.97 -2.86 -6.68
C GLU A 57 -13.82 -3.21 -8.18
N GLY A 58 -14.00 -2.22 -9.07
CA GLY A 58 -13.81 -2.41 -10.51
C GLY A 58 -12.39 -2.83 -10.88
N VAL A 59 -11.39 -2.10 -10.36
CA VAL A 59 -9.96 -2.38 -10.59
C VAL A 59 -9.57 -3.72 -9.99
N MET A 60 -10.00 -4.04 -8.77
CA MET A 60 -9.72 -5.35 -8.18
C MET A 60 -10.27 -6.49 -9.04
N ARG A 61 -11.48 -6.35 -9.60
CA ARG A 61 -12.06 -7.35 -10.52
C ARG A 61 -11.24 -7.52 -11.80
N LEU A 62 -10.60 -6.45 -12.29
CA LEU A 62 -9.70 -6.51 -13.45
C LEU A 62 -8.39 -7.26 -13.15
N PHE A 63 -7.81 -7.07 -11.96
CA PHE A 63 -6.53 -7.70 -11.57
C PHE A 63 -6.67 -9.17 -11.15
N LYS A 64 -7.77 -9.57 -10.51
CA LYS A 64 -7.96 -10.95 -10.01
C LYS A 64 -7.73 -12.04 -11.07
N PRO A 65 -8.25 -11.93 -12.31
CA PRO A 65 -8.01 -12.93 -13.37
C PRO A 65 -6.53 -13.13 -13.70
N ILE A 66 -5.72 -12.08 -13.66
CA ILE A 66 -4.28 -12.13 -13.99
C ILE A 66 -3.56 -13.03 -12.98
N ALA A 67 -3.76 -12.78 -11.68
CA ALA A 67 -3.17 -13.59 -10.62
C ALA A 67 -3.69 -15.03 -10.63
N ARG A 68 -5.00 -15.23 -10.83
CA ARG A 68 -5.58 -16.59 -10.89
C ARG A 68 -4.95 -17.42 -12.00
N ARG A 69 -4.81 -16.87 -13.21
CA ARG A 69 -4.19 -17.58 -14.34
C ARG A 69 -2.75 -18.00 -14.02
N ARG A 70 -1.93 -17.08 -13.51
CA ARG A 70 -0.52 -17.36 -13.18
C ARG A 70 -0.39 -18.39 -12.06
N LEU A 71 -1.11 -18.22 -10.96
CA LEU A 71 -1.01 -19.11 -9.80
C LEU A 71 -1.56 -20.52 -10.09
N LEU A 72 -2.60 -20.62 -10.92
CA LEU A 72 -3.08 -21.92 -11.39
C LEU A 72 -2.04 -22.62 -12.25
N ALA A 73 -1.44 -21.93 -13.23
CA ALA A 73 -0.39 -22.49 -14.06
C ALA A 73 0.81 -22.99 -13.24
N LEU A 74 1.26 -22.19 -12.26
CA LEU A 74 2.32 -22.61 -11.32
C LEU A 74 1.92 -23.84 -10.52
N SER A 75 0.71 -23.89 -9.98
CA SER A 75 0.25 -25.04 -9.20
C SER A 75 0.17 -26.34 -10.03
N LEU A 76 -0.18 -26.24 -11.31
CA LEU A 76 -0.19 -27.38 -12.23
C LEU A 76 1.23 -27.83 -12.56
N SER A 77 2.15 -26.90 -12.84
CA SER A 77 3.55 -27.22 -13.10
C SER A 77 4.22 -27.92 -11.91
N GLN A 78 3.97 -27.45 -10.68
CA GLN A 78 4.48 -28.07 -9.46
C GLN A 78 3.88 -29.47 -9.21
N ARG A 79 2.61 -29.69 -9.57
CA ARG A 79 1.97 -31.01 -9.49
C ARG A 79 2.57 -31.98 -10.51
N ALA A 80 2.75 -31.55 -11.75
CA ALA A 80 3.37 -32.35 -12.80
C ALA A 80 4.82 -32.74 -12.43
N ALA A 81 5.61 -31.80 -11.91
CA ALA A 81 6.97 -32.08 -11.43
C ALA A 81 7.01 -33.09 -10.28
N ARG A 82 6.07 -33.02 -9.33
CA ARG A 82 5.99 -33.98 -8.21
C ARG A 82 5.56 -35.37 -8.66
N ALA A 83 4.63 -35.48 -9.61
CA ALA A 83 4.21 -36.76 -10.17
C ALA A 83 5.36 -37.44 -10.94
N GLY A 84 6.10 -36.67 -11.75
CA GLY A 84 7.28 -37.20 -12.44
C GLY A 84 8.39 -37.64 -11.47
N ALA A 85 8.58 -36.93 -10.35
CA ALA A 85 9.54 -37.32 -9.33
C ALA A 85 9.14 -38.60 -8.57
N SER A 86 7.84 -38.82 -8.31
CA SER A 86 7.37 -40.06 -7.69
C SER A 86 7.53 -41.26 -8.61
N ASP A 87 7.27 -41.10 -9.91
CA ASP A 87 7.44 -42.18 -10.90
C ASP A 87 8.91 -42.55 -11.11
N ALA A 88 9.83 -41.58 -10.96
CA ALA A 88 11.27 -41.83 -11.00
C ALA A 88 11.78 -42.60 -9.77
N THR A 89 11.15 -42.44 -8.60
CA THR A 89 11.56 -43.14 -7.37
C THR A 89 10.98 -44.55 -7.25
N THR A 90 9.77 -44.80 -7.76
CA THR A 90 9.18 -46.16 -7.82
C THR A 90 9.90 -47.07 -8.81
N ASN A 91 10.37 -46.54 -9.93
CA ASN A 91 11.16 -47.33 -10.90
C ASN A 91 12.59 -47.64 -10.42
N GLY A 92 13.07 -47.01 -9.35
CA GLY A 92 14.41 -47.25 -8.77
C GLY A 92 14.51 -48.47 -7.85
N HIS A 93 13.38 -49.08 -7.44
CA HIS A 93 13.37 -50.19 -6.48
C HIS A 93 13.26 -51.61 -7.11
N ALA A 94 13.22 -51.73 -8.45
CA ALA A 94 13.02 -53.01 -9.13
C ALA A 94 14.31 -53.71 -9.61
N ALA A 95 15.46 -53.47 -8.98
CA ALA A 95 16.73 -54.09 -9.38
C ALA A 95 17.61 -54.56 -8.22
N THR A 96 17.07 -55.33 -7.27
CA THR A 96 17.90 -56.24 -6.46
C THR A 96 17.89 -57.63 -7.11
N LYS A 97 18.97 -57.89 -7.86
CA LYS A 97 19.30 -59.22 -8.40
C LYS A 97 19.29 -60.27 -7.29
N SER A 98 18.41 -61.25 -7.44
CA SER A 98 18.62 -62.60 -6.92
C SER A 98 19.98 -63.11 -7.38
N LYS A 99 20.86 -63.41 -6.42
CA LYS A 99 21.95 -64.36 -6.57
C LYS A 99 21.84 -65.35 -5.43
N THR A 100 21.32 -66.52 -5.76
CA THR A 100 21.59 -67.77 -5.04
C THR A 100 23.09 -68.04 -5.09
N ASP A 101 23.65 -68.49 -3.97
CA ASP A 101 24.53 -69.66 -3.83
C ASP A 101 25.31 -69.56 -2.52
N GLY A 102 25.17 -70.57 -1.64
CA GLY A 102 25.93 -70.63 -0.40
C GLY A 102 25.38 -71.67 0.59
N MET A 103 25.78 -72.92 0.39
CA MET A 103 25.66 -74.02 1.36
C MET A 103 26.37 -73.63 2.66
N GLY A 104 25.71 -73.79 3.81
CA GLY A 104 26.31 -73.55 5.13
C GLY A 104 25.53 -74.26 6.23
N ASN A 105 26.01 -75.43 6.63
CA ASN A 105 25.51 -76.23 7.73
C ASN A 105 25.92 -75.58 9.07
N GLY A 106 24.99 -75.45 10.03
CA GLY A 106 25.30 -74.87 11.34
C GLY A 106 24.19 -75.12 12.35
N HIS A 107 24.41 -76.11 13.21
CA HIS A 107 23.58 -76.46 14.35
C HIS A 107 23.94 -75.57 15.55
N SER A 108 22.96 -74.90 16.18
CA SER A 108 23.05 -74.57 17.61
C SER A 108 21.68 -74.19 18.18
N THR A 109 21.28 -74.96 19.18
CA THR A 109 20.23 -74.71 20.16
C THR A 109 20.51 -73.45 20.98
N ALA A 110 19.51 -72.60 21.19
CA ALA A 110 19.45 -71.71 22.35
C ALA A 110 17.99 -71.40 22.70
N VAL A 111 17.58 -71.95 23.84
CA VAL A 111 16.38 -71.59 24.58
C VAL A 111 16.58 -70.19 25.16
N GLN A 112 15.62 -69.28 24.96
CA GLN A 112 15.49 -68.11 25.82
C GLN A 112 14.02 -67.80 26.08
N ASN A 113 13.60 -68.17 27.30
CA ASN A 113 12.36 -67.75 27.93
C ASN A 113 12.48 -66.26 28.30
N GLY A 114 11.46 -65.48 27.97
CA GLY A 114 11.38 -64.06 28.31
C GLY A 114 9.93 -63.58 28.29
N SER A 115 9.21 -63.89 29.38
CA SER A 115 7.90 -63.34 29.69
C SER A 115 8.03 -61.89 30.15
N THR A 116 7.44 -60.93 29.43
CA THR A 116 7.16 -59.60 29.99
C THR A 116 5.85 -59.03 29.45
N HIS A 117 4.84 -59.06 30.33
CA HIS A 117 3.73 -58.12 30.51
C HIS A 117 3.22 -57.33 29.30
N GLU A 118 2.08 -57.80 28.79
CA GLU A 118 1.16 -57.08 27.93
C GLU A 118 0.43 -55.98 28.74
N TRP A 119 0.84 -54.72 28.57
CA TRP A 119 0.04 -53.57 29.00
C TRP A 119 -0.87 -53.17 27.83
N SER A 120 -2.15 -53.53 27.95
CA SER A 120 -3.25 -53.07 27.12
C SER A 120 -3.42 -51.55 27.27
N ARG A 121 -2.69 -50.77 26.46
CA ARG A 121 -3.02 -49.36 26.21
C ARG A 121 -4.27 -49.33 25.35
N GLU A 122 -5.39 -49.02 25.99
CA GLU A 122 -6.63 -48.64 25.35
C GLU A 122 -6.37 -47.49 24.37
N ARG A 123 -6.22 -47.83 23.09
CA ARG A 123 -6.19 -46.87 21.99
C ARG A 123 -7.57 -46.21 21.98
N LYS A 124 -7.67 -45.01 22.57
CA LYS A 124 -8.72 -44.05 22.22
C LYS A 124 -8.78 -44.05 20.70
N SER A 125 -9.90 -44.54 20.16
CA SER A 125 -10.24 -44.47 18.75
C SER A 125 -10.20 -43.00 18.35
N SER A 126 -9.05 -42.53 17.91
CA SER A 126 -8.95 -41.32 17.11
C SER A 126 -9.69 -41.69 15.84
N MET A 127 -10.86 -41.08 15.63
CA MET A 127 -11.59 -41.06 14.38
C MET A 127 -10.60 -41.19 13.21
N ASP A 128 -10.56 -42.38 12.60
CA ASP A 128 -9.74 -42.63 11.42
C ASP A 128 -10.30 -41.76 10.30
N VAL A 129 -9.75 -40.56 10.17
CA VAL A 129 -10.09 -39.65 9.09
C VAL A 129 -9.67 -40.34 7.80
N SER A 130 -10.65 -40.77 7.01
CA SER A 130 -10.43 -41.45 5.74
C SER A 130 -9.37 -40.71 4.90
N PRO A 131 -8.42 -41.43 4.25
CA PRO A 131 -7.41 -40.82 3.37
C PRO A 131 -7.99 -39.90 2.30
N SER A 132 -9.23 -40.14 1.86
CA SER A 132 -9.93 -39.27 0.91
C SER A 132 -10.31 -37.92 1.55
N ALA A 133 -10.83 -37.93 2.78
CA ALA A 133 -11.24 -36.73 3.51
C ALA A 133 -10.04 -35.82 3.84
N SER A 134 -8.89 -36.41 4.21
CA SER A 134 -7.66 -35.66 4.46
C SER A 134 -7.08 -35.04 3.18
N ARG A 135 -7.19 -35.72 2.03
CA ARG A 135 -6.76 -35.20 0.73
C ARG A 135 -7.64 -34.03 0.27
N THR A 136 -8.96 -34.16 0.40
CA THR A 136 -9.92 -33.09 0.08
C THR A 136 -9.68 -31.85 0.96
N ARG A 137 -9.43 -32.03 2.26
CA ARG A 137 -9.10 -30.91 3.18
C ARG A 137 -7.83 -30.17 2.77
N ARG A 138 -6.78 -30.88 2.35
CA ARG A 138 -5.53 -30.26 1.89
C ARG A 138 -5.73 -29.49 0.57
N GLU A 139 -6.58 -29.99 -0.31
CA GLU A 139 -6.90 -29.31 -1.58
C GLU A 139 -7.72 -28.04 -1.35
N THR A 140 -8.70 -28.06 -0.45
CA THR A 140 -9.48 -26.87 -0.09
C THR A 140 -8.62 -25.81 0.57
N MET A 141 -7.75 -26.17 1.53
CA MET A 141 -6.80 -25.23 2.15
C MET A 141 -5.87 -24.58 1.13
N ARG A 142 -5.33 -25.35 0.17
CA ARG A 142 -4.50 -24.82 -0.92
C ARG A 142 -5.27 -23.89 -1.86
N ALA A 143 -6.53 -24.19 -2.14
CA ALA A 143 -7.39 -23.33 -2.94
C ALA A 143 -7.70 -22.01 -2.22
N GLN A 144 -8.00 -22.07 -0.92
CA GLN A 144 -8.21 -20.88 -0.08
C GLN A 144 -6.95 -20.01 0.01
N ALA A 145 -5.78 -20.60 0.27
CA ALA A 145 -4.51 -19.86 0.31
C ALA A 145 -4.21 -19.15 -1.02
N ARG A 146 -4.50 -19.81 -2.16
CA ARG A 146 -4.37 -19.20 -3.48
C ARG A 146 -5.34 -18.04 -3.67
N GLU A 147 -6.59 -18.18 -3.26
CA GLU A 147 -7.58 -17.10 -3.38
C GLU A 147 -7.27 -15.90 -2.47
N LYS A 148 -6.70 -16.14 -1.28
CA LYS A 148 -6.12 -15.09 -0.43
C LYS A 148 -5.01 -14.34 -1.18
N LYS A 149 -4.03 -15.05 -1.77
CA LYS A 149 -2.96 -14.43 -2.59
C LYS A 149 -3.52 -13.60 -3.76
N VAL A 150 -4.54 -14.11 -4.46
CA VAL A 150 -5.23 -13.40 -5.56
C VAL A 150 -5.87 -12.11 -5.06
N THR A 151 -6.53 -12.15 -3.91
CA THR A 151 -7.16 -10.97 -3.32
C THR A 151 -6.11 -9.93 -2.90
N ARG A 152 -5.04 -10.35 -2.20
CA ARG A 152 -3.92 -9.46 -1.83
C ARG A 152 -3.24 -8.85 -3.05
N PHE A 153 -3.03 -9.64 -4.11
CA PHE A 153 -2.50 -9.13 -5.38
C PHE A 153 -3.40 -8.03 -5.97
N ALA A 154 -4.72 -8.24 -5.96
CA ALA A 154 -5.67 -7.26 -6.48
C ALA A 154 -5.73 -5.99 -5.62
N GLU A 155 -5.62 -6.10 -4.29
CA GLU A 155 -5.50 -4.95 -3.38
C GLU A 155 -4.26 -4.11 -3.71
N GLN A 156 -3.11 -4.75 -3.95
CA GLN A 156 -1.91 -4.03 -4.39
C GLN A 156 -2.05 -3.47 -5.81
N GLY A 157 -2.78 -4.14 -6.69
CA GLY A 157 -3.10 -3.64 -8.03
C GLY A 157 -3.93 -2.35 -8.00
N TRP A 158 -4.86 -2.23 -7.06
CA TRP A 158 -5.58 -0.98 -6.80
C TRP A 158 -4.63 0.14 -6.39
N SER A 159 -3.70 -0.13 -5.46
CA SER A 159 -2.69 0.84 -5.04
C SER A 159 -1.81 1.30 -6.20
N VAL A 160 -1.27 0.38 -7.00
CA VAL A 160 -0.46 0.73 -8.18
C VAL A 160 -1.26 1.58 -9.16
N PHE A 161 -2.51 1.20 -9.45
CA PHE A 161 -3.39 1.96 -10.34
C PHE A 161 -3.59 3.40 -9.85
N TYR A 162 -3.97 3.58 -8.58
CA TYR A 162 -4.25 4.88 -8.00
C TYR A 162 -2.99 5.75 -7.96
N TYR A 163 -1.93 5.28 -7.30
CA TYR A 163 -0.73 6.07 -7.08
C TYR A 163 -0.02 6.40 -8.39
N SER A 164 -0.06 5.54 -9.41
CA SER A 164 0.54 5.87 -10.72
C SER A 164 -0.16 7.05 -11.40
N ILE A 165 -1.49 7.10 -11.35
CA ILE A 165 -2.27 8.20 -11.93
C ILE A 165 -2.02 9.49 -11.16
N PHE A 166 -2.15 9.45 -9.82
CA PHE A 166 -2.05 10.64 -8.99
C PHE A 166 -0.62 11.16 -8.84
N TRP A 167 0.38 10.27 -8.79
CA TRP A 167 1.77 10.71 -8.82
C TRP A 167 2.10 11.38 -10.16
N THR A 168 1.64 10.83 -11.30
CA THR A 168 1.84 11.47 -12.61
C THR A 168 1.14 12.82 -12.69
N TYR A 169 -0.09 12.93 -12.19
CA TYR A 169 -0.82 14.19 -12.14
C TYR A 169 -0.15 15.21 -11.21
N GLY A 170 0.31 14.78 -10.04
CA GLY A 170 1.05 15.61 -9.10
C GLY A 170 2.40 16.07 -9.66
N MET A 171 3.11 15.21 -10.39
CA MET A 171 4.34 15.59 -11.10
C MET A 171 4.06 16.63 -12.19
N TYR A 172 2.99 16.47 -12.98
CA TYR A 172 2.54 17.48 -13.94
C TYR A 172 2.29 18.84 -13.27
N ILE A 173 1.68 18.84 -12.07
CA ILE A 173 1.50 20.05 -11.28
C ILE A 173 2.85 20.61 -10.81
N HIS A 174 3.71 19.76 -10.25
CA HIS A 174 4.99 20.19 -9.71
C HIS A 174 5.89 20.83 -10.77
N ILE A 175 6.00 20.24 -11.96
CA ILE A 175 6.79 20.81 -13.07
C ILE A 175 6.22 22.12 -13.62
N SER A 176 4.93 22.38 -13.37
CA SER A 176 4.23 23.60 -13.80
C SER A 176 4.25 24.70 -12.73
N LEU A 177 4.77 24.40 -11.54
CA LEU A 177 4.87 25.34 -10.42
C LEU A 177 6.29 25.95 -10.34
N PRO A 178 6.43 27.17 -9.79
CA PRO A 178 7.74 27.81 -9.54
C PRO A 178 8.66 27.01 -8.60
N THR A 179 8.13 25.98 -7.93
CA THR A 179 8.87 25.11 -7.02
C THR A 179 9.73 24.08 -7.75
N TYR A 180 9.57 23.88 -9.06
CA TYR A 180 10.40 22.97 -9.84
C TYR A 180 11.84 23.51 -10.01
N PRO A 181 12.89 22.66 -9.92
CA PRO A 181 12.83 21.23 -9.65
C PRO A 181 12.67 20.86 -8.18
N PHE A 182 13.11 21.68 -7.22
CA PHE A 182 12.91 21.50 -5.77
C PHE A 182 13.31 22.80 -5.04
N ASN A 183 12.83 23.96 -5.51
CA ASN A 183 13.04 25.26 -4.87
C ASN A 183 12.05 25.43 -3.71
N THR A 184 12.56 25.38 -2.49
CA THR A 184 11.76 25.50 -1.26
C THR A 184 11.35 26.94 -0.94
N ASP A 185 12.06 27.94 -1.45
CA ASP A 185 11.71 29.35 -1.20
C ASP A 185 10.44 29.73 -1.97
N ALA A 186 10.33 29.23 -3.20
CA ALA A 186 9.16 29.35 -4.06
C ALA A 186 7.90 28.65 -3.49
N LEU A 187 8.00 27.89 -2.40
CA LEU A 187 6.84 27.38 -1.68
C LEU A 187 6.05 28.51 -1.03
N TRP A 188 6.67 29.63 -0.69
CA TRP A 188 6.07 30.69 0.12
C TRP A 188 5.88 32.01 -0.64
N GLU A 189 6.53 32.15 -1.79
CA GLU A 189 6.35 33.29 -2.68
C GLU A 189 4.89 33.44 -3.12
N GLY A 190 4.33 34.63 -2.97
CA GLY A 190 2.94 34.91 -3.31
C GLY A 190 1.92 34.23 -2.38
N PHE A 191 2.33 33.80 -1.18
CA PHE A 191 1.39 33.31 -0.17
C PHE A 191 0.44 34.43 0.29
N PRO A 192 -0.87 34.14 0.51
CA PRO A 192 -1.54 32.86 0.35
C PRO A 192 -1.84 32.50 -1.11
N HIS A 193 -1.79 31.22 -1.48
CA HIS A 193 -2.00 30.77 -2.87
C HIS A 193 -3.48 30.68 -3.25
N TYR A 194 -4.11 31.84 -3.42
CA TYR A 194 -5.47 31.96 -3.96
C TYR A 194 -5.57 33.04 -5.04
N PRO A 195 -6.50 32.90 -6.01
CA PRO A 195 -7.36 31.73 -6.24
C PRO A 195 -6.59 30.53 -6.82
N LEU A 196 -7.16 29.31 -6.75
CA LEU A 196 -6.50 28.09 -7.22
C LEU A 196 -6.81 27.79 -8.69
N PRO A 197 -5.80 27.47 -9.52
CA PRO A 197 -6.04 26.98 -10.87
C PRO A 197 -6.68 25.59 -10.84
N SER A 198 -7.48 25.29 -11.86
CA SER A 198 -8.27 24.05 -11.95
C SER A 198 -7.48 22.77 -11.68
N PRO A 199 -6.22 22.61 -12.15
CA PRO A 199 -5.49 21.38 -11.93
C PRO A 199 -5.13 21.18 -10.46
N ILE A 200 -4.69 22.26 -9.78
CA ILE A 200 -4.32 22.20 -8.37
C ILE A 200 -5.54 21.90 -7.51
N LYS A 201 -6.66 22.60 -7.74
CA LYS A 201 -7.90 22.37 -6.97
C LYS A 201 -8.43 20.95 -7.17
N ALA A 202 -8.50 20.46 -8.40
CA ALA A 202 -8.94 19.09 -8.67
C ALA A 202 -8.03 18.05 -8.03
N TYR A 203 -6.70 18.21 -8.14
CA TYR A 203 -5.75 17.30 -7.51
C TYR A 203 -5.94 17.23 -6.00
N TYR A 204 -6.07 18.38 -5.34
CA TYR A 204 -6.26 18.46 -3.89
C TYR A 204 -7.54 17.76 -3.42
N LEU A 205 -8.68 18.07 -4.05
CA LEU A 205 -9.98 17.55 -3.64
C LEU A 205 -10.10 16.04 -3.92
N LEU A 206 -9.56 15.58 -5.05
CA LEU A 206 -9.55 14.16 -5.39
C LEU A 206 -8.64 13.35 -4.45
N GLN A 207 -7.45 13.85 -4.13
CA GLN A 207 -6.56 13.24 -3.13
C GLN A 207 -7.25 13.20 -1.76
N PHE A 208 -7.89 14.30 -1.33
CA PHE A 208 -8.59 14.34 -0.05
C PHE A 208 -9.74 13.32 0.02
N ALA A 209 -10.54 13.22 -1.04
CA ALA A 209 -11.58 12.19 -1.16
C ALA A 209 -11.02 10.77 -1.04
N PHE A 210 -9.89 10.49 -1.69
CA PHE A 210 -9.24 9.19 -1.56
C PHE A 210 -8.77 8.92 -0.13
N TRP A 211 -8.14 9.89 0.53
CA TRP A 211 -7.68 9.75 1.91
C TRP A 211 -8.82 9.50 2.90
N ILE A 212 -9.99 10.09 2.69
CA ILE A 212 -11.19 9.78 3.48
C ILE A 212 -11.61 8.32 3.26
N THR A 213 -11.64 7.86 2.01
CA THR A 213 -11.94 6.45 1.70
C THR A 213 -10.90 5.50 2.34
N GLN A 214 -9.62 5.87 2.38
CA GLN A 214 -8.59 5.08 3.07
C GLN A 214 -8.78 5.03 4.59
N LEU A 215 -9.22 6.12 5.22
CA LEU A 215 -9.54 6.13 6.66
C LEU A 215 -10.70 5.18 7.00
N VAL A 216 -11.71 5.06 6.13
CA VAL A 216 -12.75 4.05 6.30
C VAL A 216 -12.16 2.65 6.08
N THR A 217 -11.39 2.47 5.01
CA THR A 217 -10.81 1.18 4.63
C THR A 217 -9.94 0.58 5.73
N ILE A 218 -9.08 1.35 6.40
CA ILE A 218 -8.22 0.83 7.48
C ILE A 218 -9.01 0.31 8.70
N ASN A 219 -10.24 0.79 8.90
CA ASN A 219 -11.12 0.33 9.98
C ASN A 219 -12.00 -0.86 9.59
N VAL A 220 -12.20 -1.07 8.28
CA VAL A 220 -12.95 -2.21 7.74
C VAL A 220 -12.03 -3.42 7.50
N GLU A 221 -10.80 -3.18 7.06
CA GLU A 221 -9.81 -4.24 6.86
C GLU A 221 -9.32 -4.82 8.19
N ALA A 222 -8.86 -6.07 8.16
CA ALA A 222 -8.31 -6.73 9.34
C ALA A 222 -7.15 -5.92 9.94
N ARG A 223 -7.21 -5.68 11.26
CA ARG A 223 -6.19 -4.91 11.97
C ARG A 223 -4.86 -5.67 11.91
N ARG A 224 -3.78 -4.91 11.69
CA ARG A 224 -2.39 -5.38 11.68
C ARG A 224 -1.63 -4.84 12.89
N LYS A 225 -0.44 -5.36 13.18
CA LYS A 225 0.41 -4.96 14.32
C LYS A 225 0.71 -3.46 14.36
N ASP A 226 0.71 -2.78 13.22
CA ASP A 226 0.97 -1.35 13.07
C ASP A 226 -0.29 -0.48 12.94
N HIS A 227 -1.49 -1.03 13.18
CA HIS A 227 -2.76 -0.34 12.93
C HIS A 227 -2.84 1.06 13.55
N TRP A 228 -2.43 1.23 14.80
CA TRP A 228 -2.48 2.53 15.47
C TRP A 228 -1.52 3.55 14.85
N GLN A 229 -0.33 3.12 14.41
CA GLN A 229 0.62 4.01 13.73
C GLN A 229 0.04 4.50 12.39
N MET A 230 -0.56 3.60 11.62
CA MET A 230 -1.23 3.95 10.37
C MET A 230 -2.46 4.82 10.61
N LEU A 231 -3.30 4.55 11.61
CA LEU A 231 -4.45 5.38 11.94
C LEU A 231 -4.04 6.81 12.32
N THR A 232 -3.02 6.96 13.18
CA THR A 232 -2.45 8.27 13.51
C THR A 232 -1.96 9.00 12.26
N HIS A 233 -1.29 8.30 11.35
CA HIS A 233 -0.88 8.87 10.07
C HIS A 233 -2.06 9.33 9.21
N HIS A 234 -3.14 8.56 9.10
CA HIS A 234 -4.33 8.97 8.36
C HIS A 234 -4.97 10.22 8.96
N ILE A 235 -5.10 10.30 10.29
CA ILE A 235 -5.67 11.47 10.97
C ILE A 235 -4.81 12.71 10.72
N ILE A 236 -3.49 12.59 10.88
CA ILE A 236 -2.55 13.71 10.64
C ILE A 236 -2.57 14.14 9.18
N THR A 237 -2.57 13.20 8.25
CA THR A 237 -2.57 13.50 6.81
C THR A 237 -3.87 14.17 6.39
N LEU A 238 -5.03 13.71 6.85
CA LEU A 238 -6.33 14.36 6.61
C LEU A 238 -6.37 15.77 7.19
N ALA A 239 -5.87 15.96 8.42
CA ALA A 239 -5.80 17.28 9.05
C ALA A 239 -4.86 18.22 8.28
N LEU A 240 -3.68 17.74 7.86
CA LEU A 240 -2.74 18.50 7.04
C LEU A 240 -3.37 18.91 5.72
N VAL A 241 -3.97 17.97 4.97
CA VAL A 241 -4.62 18.26 3.68
C VAL A 241 -5.76 19.27 3.89
N ALA A 242 -6.62 19.08 4.88
CA ALA A 242 -7.70 20.03 5.15
C ALA A 242 -7.17 21.44 5.49
N ALA A 243 -6.26 21.55 6.45
CA ALA A 243 -5.73 22.83 6.92
C ALA A 243 -4.95 23.57 5.82
N SER A 244 -4.11 22.85 5.08
CA SER A 244 -3.34 23.44 3.98
C SER A 244 -4.22 23.85 2.79
N TYR A 245 -5.32 23.13 2.54
CA TYR A 245 -6.31 23.49 1.52
C TYR A 245 -7.07 24.76 1.85
N ILE A 246 -7.50 24.95 3.11
CA ILE A 246 -8.29 26.13 3.52
C ILE A 246 -7.42 27.36 3.79
N SER A 247 -6.13 27.19 4.07
CA SER A 247 -5.22 28.29 4.39
C SER A 247 -4.19 28.61 3.31
N GLY A 248 -4.34 28.04 2.11
CA GLY A 248 -3.53 28.43 0.95
C GLY A 248 -2.09 27.91 0.98
N PHE A 249 -1.81 26.84 1.72
CA PHE A 249 -0.49 26.15 1.75
C PHE A 249 -0.39 25.11 0.62
N THR A 250 -1.13 25.31 -0.48
CA THR A 250 -1.39 24.26 -1.48
C THR A 250 -0.15 23.85 -2.25
N ARG A 251 0.82 24.75 -2.48
CA ARG A 251 2.12 24.38 -3.10
C ARG A 251 2.90 23.38 -2.25
N ALA A 252 3.03 23.65 -0.94
CA ALA A 252 3.68 22.74 0.00
C ALA A 252 2.93 21.42 0.10
N GLY A 253 1.60 21.47 0.19
CA GLY A 253 0.75 20.28 0.19
C GLY A 253 0.92 19.40 -1.06
N CYS A 254 0.88 19.99 -2.25
CA CYS A 254 1.10 19.26 -3.51
C CYS A 254 2.46 18.59 -3.53
N LEU A 255 3.52 19.29 -3.10
CA LEU A 255 4.87 18.74 -3.07
C LEU A 255 4.99 17.57 -2.08
N VAL A 256 4.39 17.68 -0.89
CA VAL A 256 4.35 16.59 0.08
C VAL A 256 3.63 15.37 -0.50
N LEU A 257 2.46 15.54 -1.11
CA LEU A 257 1.71 14.44 -1.73
C LEU A 257 2.54 13.71 -2.81
N VAL A 258 3.19 14.47 -3.71
CA VAL A 258 4.08 13.90 -4.75
C VAL A 258 5.24 13.11 -4.16
N LEU A 259 5.88 13.64 -3.12
CA LEU A 259 7.02 12.97 -2.46
C LEU A 259 6.61 11.67 -1.78
N LEU A 260 5.39 11.61 -1.24
CA LEU A 260 4.87 10.43 -0.57
C LEU A 260 4.41 9.37 -1.57
N ASP A 261 3.71 9.71 -2.66
CA ASP A 261 3.05 8.70 -3.51
C ASP A 261 4.03 7.76 -4.27
N LEU A 262 5.22 8.21 -4.67
CA LEU A 262 6.13 7.43 -5.52
C LEU A 262 6.56 6.09 -4.89
N CYS A 263 6.86 6.11 -3.59
CA CYS A 263 7.29 4.91 -2.88
C CYS A 263 6.19 3.85 -2.80
N ASP A 264 4.94 4.27 -2.77
CA ASP A 264 3.82 3.36 -2.61
C ASP A 264 3.52 2.60 -3.92
N ILE A 265 3.82 3.21 -5.08
CA ILE A 265 3.85 2.51 -6.37
C ILE A 265 4.86 1.36 -6.33
N LEU A 266 6.10 1.65 -5.94
CA LEU A 266 7.19 0.66 -5.95
C LEU A 266 6.94 -0.46 -4.93
N LEU A 267 6.47 -0.10 -3.72
CA LEU A 267 6.15 -1.08 -2.68
C LEU A 267 5.03 -2.02 -3.12
N SER A 268 3.93 -1.49 -3.65
CA SER A 268 2.82 -2.30 -4.12
C SER A 268 3.21 -3.15 -5.33
N LEU A 269 4.02 -2.63 -6.25
CA LEU A 269 4.54 -3.39 -7.38
C LEU A 269 5.45 -4.56 -6.92
N ALA A 270 6.36 -4.33 -5.98
CA ALA A 270 7.19 -5.40 -5.40
C ALA A 270 6.31 -6.50 -4.76
N LYS A 271 5.29 -6.12 -3.99
CA LYS A 271 4.33 -7.06 -3.38
C LYS A 271 3.55 -7.84 -4.43
N MET A 272 3.06 -7.19 -5.49
CA MET A 272 2.38 -7.86 -6.60
C MET A 272 3.26 -8.93 -7.24
N LEU A 273 4.51 -8.59 -7.56
CA LEU A 273 5.46 -9.53 -8.16
C LEU A 273 5.77 -10.70 -7.22
N LYS A 274 5.87 -10.44 -5.91
CA LYS A 274 6.04 -11.47 -4.88
C LYS A 274 4.83 -12.41 -4.82
N TYR A 275 3.60 -11.88 -4.87
CA TYR A 275 2.39 -12.72 -4.89
C TYR A 275 2.25 -13.57 -6.16
N LEU A 276 2.85 -13.15 -7.27
CA LEU A 276 2.93 -13.93 -8.51
C LEU A 276 4.09 -14.96 -8.53
N GLU A 277 4.83 -15.08 -7.42
CA GLU A 277 5.95 -16.01 -7.23
C GLU A 277 7.11 -15.78 -8.22
N TYR A 278 7.38 -14.51 -8.56
CA TYR A 278 8.63 -14.14 -9.24
C TYR A 278 9.80 -14.18 -8.25
N ALA A 279 10.95 -14.72 -8.67
CA ALA A 279 12.11 -14.90 -7.79
C ALA A 279 12.94 -13.62 -7.63
N VAL A 280 13.36 -12.99 -8.73
CA VAL A 280 14.35 -11.88 -8.69
C VAL A 280 13.69 -10.49 -8.77
N LEU A 281 12.63 -10.35 -9.57
CA LEU A 281 12.00 -9.04 -9.81
C LEU A 281 11.50 -8.33 -8.54
N PRO A 282 10.87 -9.02 -7.55
CA PRO A 282 10.42 -8.35 -6.33
C PRO A 282 11.57 -7.70 -5.55
N ASP A 283 12.73 -8.37 -5.50
CA ASP A 283 13.90 -7.88 -4.77
C ASP A 283 14.54 -6.67 -5.47
N VAL A 284 14.62 -6.68 -6.80
CA VAL A 284 15.07 -5.52 -7.59
C VAL A 284 14.19 -4.30 -7.35
N ILE A 285 12.86 -4.48 -7.40
CA ILE A 285 11.91 -3.40 -7.14
C ILE A 285 11.96 -2.97 -5.66
N PHE A 286 12.21 -3.89 -4.73
CA PHE A 286 12.39 -3.57 -3.32
C PHE A 286 13.63 -2.69 -3.07
N VAL A 287 14.74 -2.95 -3.77
CA VAL A 287 15.93 -2.08 -3.70
C VAL A 287 15.62 -0.70 -4.28
N ALA A 288 14.93 -0.62 -5.43
CA ALA A 288 14.50 0.65 -5.99
C ALA A 288 13.58 1.42 -5.03
N PHE A 289 12.66 0.72 -4.36
CA PHE A 289 11.81 1.27 -3.31
C PHE A 289 12.63 1.85 -2.14
N LEU A 290 13.64 1.11 -1.65
CA LEU A 290 14.49 1.55 -0.54
C LEU A 290 15.25 2.85 -0.88
N VAL A 291 15.87 2.91 -2.06
CA VAL A 291 16.60 4.11 -2.51
C VAL A 291 15.65 5.28 -2.68
N THR A 292 14.49 5.04 -3.29
CA THR A 292 13.47 6.08 -3.49
C THR A 292 12.94 6.60 -2.16
N TRP A 293 12.69 5.74 -1.17
CA TRP A 293 12.28 6.15 0.18
C TRP A 293 13.30 7.06 0.82
N LEU A 294 14.58 6.70 0.76
CA LEU A 294 15.64 7.53 1.32
C LEU A 294 15.63 8.93 0.72
N VAL A 295 15.55 9.04 -0.61
CA VAL A 295 15.54 10.34 -1.30
C VAL A 295 14.27 11.13 -1.00
N THR A 296 13.09 10.57 -1.25
CA THR A 296 11.84 11.35 -1.18
C THR A 296 11.40 11.62 0.26
N ARG A 297 11.54 10.66 1.18
CA ARG A 297 10.98 10.72 2.54
C ARG A 297 12.02 11.07 3.61
N GLN A 298 13.30 10.74 3.45
CA GLN A 298 14.32 11.11 4.44
C GLN A 298 15.08 12.40 4.09
N VAL A 299 15.18 12.76 2.80
CA VAL A 299 15.85 14.00 2.40
C VAL A 299 14.83 15.07 2.01
N LEU A 300 14.07 14.86 0.94
CA LEU A 300 13.24 15.91 0.34
C LEU A 300 12.06 16.30 1.24
N TYR A 301 11.38 15.33 1.84
CA TYR A 301 10.29 15.60 2.80
C TYR A 301 10.76 16.47 3.97
N PHE A 302 11.91 16.16 4.58
CA PHE A 302 12.46 16.95 5.68
C PHE A 302 12.90 18.34 5.26
N LYS A 303 13.34 18.53 4.00
CA LYS A 303 13.56 19.88 3.44
C LYS A 303 12.25 20.68 3.39
N VAL A 304 11.13 20.07 2.99
CA VAL A 304 9.82 20.75 2.98
C VAL A 304 9.35 21.05 4.41
N ALA A 305 9.51 20.12 5.36
CA ALA A 305 9.15 20.33 6.76
C ALA A 305 10.00 21.46 7.40
N TYR A 306 11.30 21.48 7.12
CA TYR A 306 12.20 22.56 7.54
C TYR A 306 11.75 23.90 6.95
N SER A 307 11.52 23.96 5.64
CA SER A 307 11.09 25.18 4.96
C SER A 307 9.76 25.71 5.51
N THR A 308 8.79 24.82 5.75
CA THR A 308 7.49 25.18 6.38
C THR A 308 7.66 25.76 7.78
N THR A 309 8.67 25.29 8.54
CA THR A 309 8.90 25.73 9.91
C THR A 309 9.69 27.04 9.98
N PHE A 310 10.75 27.14 9.17
CA PHE A 310 11.79 28.17 9.34
C PHE A 310 11.86 29.16 8.17
N ASP A 311 11.79 28.68 6.93
CA ASP A 311 11.97 29.55 5.75
C ASP A 311 10.70 30.32 5.40
N ALA A 312 9.53 29.74 5.67
CA ALA A 312 8.25 30.37 5.39
C ALA A 312 8.13 31.79 5.98
N ARG A 313 8.60 31.97 7.22
CA ARG A 313 8.58 33.26 7.93
C ARG A 313 9.60 34.28 7.43
N LYS A 314 10.57 33.86 6.59
CA LYS A 314 11.53 34.76 5.93
C LYS A 314 10.93 35.39 4.68
N VAL A 315 9.98 34.70 4.04
CA VAL A 315 9.41 35.09 2.74
C VAL A 315 8.01 35.71 2.88
N THR A 316 7.23 35.28 3.88
CA THR A 316 5.88 35.79 4.12
C THR A 316 5.60 35.99 5.62
N THR A 317 4.67 36.89 5.92
CA THR A 317 4.21 37.16 7.29
C THR A 317 2.89 36.44 7.53
N PHE A 318 2.88 35.51 8.48
CA PHE A 318 1.66 34.89 8.96
C PHE A 318 1.07 35.72 10.10
N GLU A 319 -0.17 36.18 9.93
CA GLU A 319 -0.84 37.01 10.92
C GLU A 319 -1.62 36.16 11.95
N TRP A 320 -1.83 36.73 13.14
CA TRP A 320 -2.75 36.20 14.15
C TRP A 320 -3.69 37.32 14.54
N ASP A 321 -4.87 37.34 13.94
CA ASP A 321 -5.94 38.28 14.28
C ASP A 321 -7.31 37.58 14.20
N PRO A 322 -7.68 36.82 15.24
CA PRO A 322 -8.96 36.12 15.31
C PRO A 322 -10.18 37.03 15.16
N SER A 323 -10.08 38.29 15.61
CA SER A 323 -11.17 39.28 15.49
C SER A 323 -11.52 39.59 14.03
N ASN A 324 -10.52 39.57 13.16
CA ASN A 324 -10.68 39.78 11.72
C ASN A 324 -10.62 38.48 10.90
N GLY A 325 -10.69 37.32 11.56
CA GLY A 325 -10.70 36.00 10.91
C GLY A 325 -9.35 35.54 10.36
N LYS A 326 -8.23 36.16 10.76
CA LYS A 326 -6.88 35.79 10.33
C LYS A 326 -6.24 34.81 11.31
N PHE A 327 -6.07 33.56 10.87
CA PHE A 327 -5.58 32.45 11.71
C PHE A 327 -4.28 31.82 11.16
N GLU A 328 -3.66 32.44 10.16
CA GLU A 328 -2.63 31.83 9.32
C GLU A 328 -1.40 31.39 10.13
N SER A 329 -0.99 32.17 11.13
CA SER A 329 0.17 31.85 11.97
C SER A 329 -0.06 30.63 12.86
N GLY A 330 -1.25 30.48 13.45
CA GLY A 330 -1.61 29.31 14.25
C GLY A 330 -1.70 28.07 13.37
N ILE A 331 -2.30 28.20 12.18
CA ILE A 331 -2.39 27.11 11.21
C ILE A 331 -1.01 26.72 10.68
N GLN A 332 -0.12 27.68 10.44
CA GLN A 332 1.26 27.42 10.03
C GLN A 332 2.03 26.61 11.08
N TYR A 333 1.95 26.99 12.36
CA TYR A 333 2.61 26.23 13.43
C TYR A 333 1.99 24.83 13.59
N GLY A 334 0.65 24.72 13.51
CA GLY A 334 -0.04 23.43 13.54
C GLY A 334 0.37 22.51 12.41
N CYS A 335 0.40 23.02 11.16
CA CYS A 335 0.86 22.27 9.99
C CYS A 335 2.34 21.88 10.11
N SER A 336 3.20 22.78 10.60
CA SER A 336 4.62 22.50 10.82
C SER A 336 4.81 21.36 11.83
N ALA A 337 4.13 21.43 12.98
CA ALA A 337 4.18 20.39 14.01
C ALA A 337 3.67 19.04 13.46
N ALA A 338 2.55 19.05 12.74
CA ALA A 338 1.99 17.85 12.12
C ALA A 338 2.94 17.23 11.07
N LEU A 339 3.64 18.04 10.27
CA LEU A 339 4.69 17.57 9.35
C LEU A 339 5.87 16.93 10.10
N TRP A 340 6.32 17.51 11.21
CA TRP A 340 7.39 16.89 12.00
C TRP A 340 6.95 15.57 12.64
N VAL A 341 5.74 15.48 13.18
CA VAL A 341 5.19 14.22 13.71
C VAL A 341 5.08 13.17 12.61
N LEU A 342 4.59 13.55 11.43
CA LEU A 342 4.55 12.68 10.27
C LEU A 342 5.96 12.25 9.84
N GLY A 343 6.95 13.14 9.87
CA GLY A 343 8.36 12.83 9.63
C GLY A 343 8.93 11.80 10.62
N VAL A 344 8.56 11.86 11.90
CA VAL A 344 8.95 10.84 12.89
C VAL A 344 8.37 9.47 12.51
N LEU A 345 7.12 9.39 12.07
CA LEU A 345 6.53 8.14 11.57
C LEU A 345 7.27 7.62 10.34
N LEU A 346 7.65 8.51 9.40
CA LEU A 346 8.47 8.14 8.23
C LEU A 346 9.81 7.52 8.64
N CYS A 347 10.49 8.09 9.65
CA CYS A 347 11.72 7.52 10.20
C CYS A 347 11.50 6.15 10.86
N ILE A 348 10.41 5.96 11.61
CA ILE A 348 10.06 4.67 12.21
C ILE A 348 9.86 3.61 11.13
N TRP A 349 9.09 3.91 10.08
CA TRP A 349 8.90 3.00 8.94
C TRP A 349 10.20 2.74 8.20
N PHE A 350 11.04 3.75 8.00
CA PHE A 350 12.36 3.57 7.38
C PHE A 350 13.23 2.59 8.17
N GLY A 351 13.26 2.71 9.50
CA GLY A 351 13.95 1.75 10.37
C GLY A 351 13.45 0.31 10.20
N MET A 352 12.15 0.12 10.03
CA MET A 352 11.57 -1.20 9.74
C MET A 352 11.95 -1.71 8.35
N ILE A 353 11.99 -0.84 7.34
CA ILE A 353 12.41 -1.19 5.98
C ILE A 353 13.89 -1.60 5.98
N CYS A 354 14.77 -0.86 6.65
CA CYS A 354 16.17 -1.21 6.80
C CYS A 354 16.34 -2.57 7.49
N ARG A 355 15.51 -2.90 8.48
CA ARG A 355 15.50 -4.22 9.14
C ARG A 355 15.13 -5.34 8.16
N VAL A 356 14.15 -5.11 7.28
CA VAL A 356 13.80 -6.08 6.22
C VAL A 356 14.96 -6.22 5.23
N ALA A 357 15.57 -5.11 4.78
CA ALA A 357 16.72 -5.14 3.88
C ALA A 357 17.90 -5.94 4.49
N TYR A 358 18.19 -5.75 5.77
CA TYR A 358 19.20 -6.54 6.48
C TYR A 358 18.87 -8.05 6.50
N ARG A 359 17.60 -8.43 6.69
CA ARG A 359 17.17 -9.84 6.60
C ARG A 359 17.34 -10.44 5.22
N VAL A 360 17.06 -9.66 4.16
CA VAL A 360 17.25 -10.09 2.78
C VAL A 360 18.72 -10.37 2.49
N ILE A 361 19.61 -9.45 2.87
CA ILE A 361 21.06 -9.59 2.66
C ILE A 361 21.65 -10.74 3.48
N THR A 362 21.08 -11.06 4.65
CA THR A 362 21.49 -12.20 5.49
C THR A 362 20.83 -13.53 5.10
N GLY A 363 20.13 -13.60 3.96
CA GLY A 363 19.56 -14.83 3.42
C GLY A 363 18.26 -15.31 4.08
N LYS A 364 17.64 -14.49 4.94
CA LYS A 364 16.38 -14.81 5.66
C LYS A 364 15.12 -14.40 4.89
N GLY A 365 15.26 -13.79 3.72
CA GLY A 365 14.15 -13.34 2.86
C GLY A 365 13.45 -12.05 3.32
N ALA A 366 12.61 -11.50 2.43
CA ALA A 366 11.89 -10.23 2.63
C ALA A 366 10.52 -10.44 3.32
N GLU A 367 10.50 -10.96 4.54
CA GLU A 367 9.26 -11.13 5.30
C GLU A 367 8.79 -9.79 5.91
N ASP A 368 7.50 -9.48 5.74
CA ASP A 368 6.88 -8.24 6.23
C ASP A 368 6.54 -8.41 7.72
N THR A 369 7.28 -7.77 8.62
CA THR A 369 7.06 -7.92 10.07
C THR A 369 5.77 -7.26 10.58
N ARG A 370 5.01 -6.57 9.71
CA ARG A 370 3.75 -5.90 10.07
C ARG A 370 2.53 -6.80 9.91
N SER A 371 2.59 -7.88 9.12
CA SER A 371 1.49 -8.83 9.07
C SER A 371 1.41 -9.58 10.41
N ASP A 372 0.19 -9.74 10.93
CA ASP A 372 -0.05 -10.82 11.88
C ASP A 372 0.35 -12.13 11.21
N ASP A 373 0.77 -13.11 12.00
CA ASP A 373 1.21 -14.41 11.48
C ASP A 373 -0.02 -15.09 10.82
N GLU A 374 -0.28 -14.79 9.54
CA GLU A 374 -1.51 -15.14 8.80
C GLU A 374 -1.61 -16.65 8.47
N ASP A 375 -0.78 -17.47 9.12
CA ASP A 375 -0.58 -18.90 8.92
C ASP A 375 -1.06 -19.79 10.09
N GLU A 376 -1.76 -19.22 11.09
CA GLU A 376 -2.50 -20.03 12.10
C GLU A 376 -3.91 -20.45 11.64
#